data_AF-M0D2W1-F1
#
_entry.id   AF-M0D2W1-F1
#
_cell.length_a   1.000
_cell.length_b   1.000
_cell.length_c   1.000
_cell.angle_alpha   90.00
_cell.angle_beta   90.00
_cell.angle_gamma   90.00
#
_symmetry.space_group_name_H-M   'P 1'
#
loop_
_entity.id
_entity.type
_entity.pdbx_description
1 polymer ?
#
loop_
_entity_poly.entity_id
_entity_poly.type
_entity_poly.pdbx_seq_one_letter_code
_entity_poly.pdbx_strand_id
1 'polypeptide(L)'
;MNRYEPECVDGVLVLVADEDRLEVGTVDDVVDAVGGETYAIEYDERQRTQPWLDTDDGVLEVDVRETATSLNHTPETVSELREYDMTTEKYGLPARTVEFADRLVDILERQGREGEKE
;
A
#
# COMPACT_ATOMS: atom_id res chain seq x y z
N MET A 1 -16.57 9.32 9.05
CA MET A 1 -15.41 8.44 9.29
C MET A 1 -14.22 9.17 8.70
N ASN A 2 -13.28 9.62 9.54
CA ASN A 2 -12.08 10.33 9.08
C ASN A 2 -11.18 9.33 8.37
N ARG A 3 -10.94 9.48 7.07
CA ARG A 3 -9.93 8.70 6.35
C ARG A 3 -8.65 9.51 6.29
N TYR A 4 -7.52 8.82 6.34
CA TYR A 4 -6.23 9.42 6.12
C TYR A 4 -5.89 9.35 4.64
N GLU A 5 -5.66 10.50 4.05
CA GLU A 5 -5.24 10.66 2.67
C GLU A 5 -3.70 10.65 2.64
N PRO A 6 -3.09 9.85 1.76
CA PRO A 6 -1.65 9.91 1.54
C PRO A 6 -1.29 11.22 0.80
N GLU A 7 -0.33 11.94 1.36
CA GLU A 7 0.24 13.16 0.79
C GLU A 7 1.76 12.96 0.64
N CYS A 8 2.29 13.32 -0.52
CA CYS A 8 3.73 13.28 -0.78
C CYS A 8 4.31 14.69 -0.63
N VAL A 9 5.14 14.90 0.39
CA VAL A 9 5.82 16.17 0.67
C VAL A 9 7.32 15.96 0.57
N ASP A 10 7.98 16.60 -0.41
CA ASP A 10 9.42 16.44 -0.66
C ASP A 10 9.87 14.95 -0.82
N GLY A 11 9.00 14.09 -1.35
CA GLY A 11 9.27 12.65 -1.52
C GLY A 11 8.99 11.80 -0.29
N VAL A 12 8.55 12.42 0.81
CA VAL A 12 8.13 11.76 2.04
C VAL A 12 6.62 11.51 2.00
N LEU A 13 6.22 10.26 2.24
CA LEU A 13 4.83 9.86 2.40
C LEU A 13 4.33 10.24 3.79
N VAL A 14 3.30 11.08 3.82
CA VAL A 14 2.63 11.54 5.03
C VAL A 14 1.15 11.22 4.91
N LEU A 15 0.59 10.54 5.90
CA LEU A 15 -0.84 10.29 5.99
C LEU A 15 -1.49 11.46 6.72
N VAL A 16 -2.40 12.19 6.07
CA VAL A 16 -3.06 13.38 6.63
C VAL A 16 -4.56 13.14 6.82
N ALA A 17 -5.11 13.57 7.95
CA ALA A 17 -6.55 13.57 8.18
C ALA A 17 -6.95 14.70 9.12
N ASP A 18 -7.76 15.65 8.63
CA ASP A 18 -8.22 16.81 9.41
C ASP A 18 -7.01 17.58 10.00
N GLU A 19 -6.86 17.67 11.32
CA GLU A 19 -5.69 18.27 11.99
C GLU A 19 -4.54 17.30 12.31
N ASP A 20 -4.67 16.03 11.94
CA ASP A 20 -3.72 14.97 12.26
C ASP A 20 -2.84 14.61 11.05
N ARG A 21 -1.55 14.35 11.29
CA ARG A 21 -0.61 13.88 10.28
C ARG A 21 0.32 12.81 10.84
N LEU A 22 0.64 11.82 10.03
CA LEU A 22 1.59 10.76 10.34
C LEU A 22 2.61 10.62 9.23
N GLU A 23 3.88 10.88 9.55
CA GLU A 23 4.99 10.59 8.65
C GLU A 23 5.26 9.08 8.62
N VAL A 24 5.32 8.49 7.43
CA VAL A 24 5.57 7.04 7.24
C VAL A 24 7.04 6.79 6.87
N GLY A 25 7.59 7.59 5.97
CA GLY A 25 8.93 7.41 5.38
C GLY A 25 8.96 7.93 3.95
N THR A 26 10.05 7.72 3.21
CA THR A 26 10.05 8.10 1.79
C THR A 26 9.22 7.12 0.96
N VAL A 27 8.63 7.60 -0.13
CA VAL A 27 7.90 6.71 -1.06
C VAL A 27 8.85 5.66 -1.65
N ASP A 28 10.13 6.01 -1.82
CA ASP A 28 11.16 5.10 -2.31
C ASP A 28 11.41 3.96 -1.34
N ASP A 29 11.52 4.26 -0.04
CA ASP A 29 11.66 3.24 1.01
C ASP A 29 10.44 2.33 1.07
N VAL A 30 9.22 2.86 0.87
CA VAL A 30 8.01 2.03 0.81
C VAL A 30 8.07 1.07 -0.38
N VAL A 31 8.47 1.55 -1.55
CA VAL A 31 8.63 0.74 -2.76
C VAL A 31 9.68 -0.35 -2.58
N ASP A 32 10.83 -0.01 -1.98
CA ASP A 32 11.89 -0.97 -1.68
C ASP A 32 11.42 -2.02 -0.67
N ALA A 33 10.68 -1.62 0.37
CA ALA A 33 10.10 -2.51 1.36
C ALA A 33 9.07 -3.49 0.77
N VAL A 34 8.29 -3.08 -0.24
CA VAL A 34 7.38 -3.96 -0.98
C VAL A 34 8.15 -4.94 -1.89
N GLY A 35 9.38 -4.60 -2.28
CA GLY A 35 10.22 -5.41 -3.14
C GLY A 35 10.25 -4.98 -4.61
N GLY A 36 9.77 -3.77 -4.92
CA GLY A 36 9.82 -3.19 -6.26
C GLY A 36 8.71 -2.20 -6.57
N GLU A 37 8.85 -1.49 -7.70
CA GLU A 37 7.88 -0.49 -8.19
C GLU A 37 6.55 -1.11 -8.61
N THR A 38 6.56 -2.40 -8.94
CA THR A 38 5.40 -3.14 -9.46
C THR A 38 5.14 -4.37 -8.60
N TYR A 39 3.92 -4.48 -8.08
CA TYR A 39 3.45 -5.65 -7.36
C TYR A 39 2.53 -6.48 -8.26
N ALA A 40 2.88 -7.74 -8.48
CA ALA A 40 2.13 -8.67 -9.31
C ALA A 40 1.13 -9.47 -8.45
N ILE A 41 -0.15 -9.22 -8.66
CA ILE A 41 -1.23 -9.95 -7.99
C ILE A 41 -1.68 -11.10 -8.89
N GLU A 42 -1.43 -12.34 -8.48
CA GLU A 42 -1.88 -13.53 -9.21
C GLU A 42 -3.38 -13.79 -8.97
N TYR A 43 -4.16 -13.81 -10.05
CA TYR A 43 -5.56 -14.21 -10.00
C TYR A 43 -5.73 -15.71 -10.20
N ASP A 44 -6.61 -16.31 -9.41
CA ASP A 44 -7.07 -17.69 -9.57
C ASP A 44 -7.70 -17.93 -10.95
N GLU A 45 -7.66 -19.18 -11.42
CA GLU A 45 -8.09 -19.62 -12.77
C GLU A 45 -9.51 -19.15 -13.16
N ARG A 46 -10.42 -18.99 -12.19
CA ARG A 46 -11.79 -18.49 -12.42
C ARG A 46 -11.85 -16.99 -12.72
N GLN A 47 -10.95 -16.21 -12.13
CA GLN A 47 -10.90 -14.75 -12.28
C GLN A 47 -10.20 -14.36 -13.59
N ARG A 48 -9.28 -15.18 -14.10
CA ARG A 48 -8.61 -15.01 -15.42
C ARG A 48 -9.56 -15.04 -16.62
N THR A 49 -10.81 -15.48 -16.44
CA THR A 49 -11.81 -15.57 -17.53
C THR A 49 -12.69 -14.32 -17.62
N GLN A 50 -12.49 -13.33 -16.73
CA GLN A 50 -13.30 -12.12 -16.72
C GLN A 50 -12.90 -11.16 -17.85
N PRO A 51 -13.86 -10.69 -18.69
CA PRO A 51 -13.57 -9.88 -19.86
C PRO A 51 -13.09 -8.45 -19.57
N TRP A 52 -13.17 -8.01 -18.31
CA TRP A 52 -12.62 -6.72 -17.85
C TRP A 52 -11.17 -6.85 -17.34
N LEU A 53 -10.68 -8.07 -17.14
CA LEU A 53 -9.27 -8.39 -16.97
C LEU A 53 -8.65 -8.51 -18.37
N ASP A 54 -8.25 -7.39 -18.97
CA ASP A 54 -7.39 -7.39 -20.16
C ASP A 54 -5.93 -7.60 -19.73
N THR A 55 -5.69 -8.71 -19.01
CA THR A 55 -4.35 -9.10 -18.55
C THR A 55 -4.02 -10.45 -19.14
N ASP A 56 -3.12 -10.42 -20.13
CA ASP A 56 -2.74 -11.52 -21.03
C ASP A 56 -2.35 -12.82 -20.29
N ASP A 57 -1.92 -12.73 -19.01
CA ASP A 57 -1.46 -13.86 -18.17
C ASP A 57 -2.32 -14.12 -16.91
N GLY A 58 -3.33 -13.30 -16.61
CA GLY A 58 -4.11 -13.42 -15.37
C GLY A 58 -3.38 -12.91 -14.11
N VAL A 59 -2.50 -11.94 -14.30
CA VAL A 59 -1.77 -11.22 -13.25
C VAL A 59 -2.14 -9.73 -13.38
N LEU A 60 -2.54 -9.05 -12.29
CA LEU A 60 -2.63 -7.59 -12.30
C LEU A 60 -1.32 -7.02 -11.77
N GLU A 61 -0.65 -6.25 -12.62
CA GLU A 61 0.49 -5.45 -12.25
C GLU A 61 -0.02 -4.14 -11.65
N VAL A 62 0.26 -3.92 -10.37
CA VAL A 62 -0.11 -2.71 -9.66
C VAL A 62 1.12 -1.86 -9.40
N ASP A 63 1.05 -0.57 -9.72
CA ASP A 63 2.09 0.39 -9.38
C ASP A 63 2.04 0.67 -7.87
N VAL A 64 3.10 0.27 -7.17
CA VAL A 64 3.19 0.36 -5.71
C VAL A 64 3.22 1.81 -5.26
N ARG A 65 3.94 2.67 -6.00
CA ARG A 65 4.06 4.10 -5.72
C ARG A 65 2.72 4.80 -5.89
N GLU A 66 2.01 4.53 -6.98
CA GLU A 66 0.67 5.07 -7.23
C GLU A 66 -0.28 4.65 -6.10
N THR A 67 -0.30 3.35 -5.77
CA THR A 67 -1.17 2.83 -4.72
C THR A 67 -0.85 3.46 -3.37
N ALA A 68 0.43 3.52 -2.99
CA ALA A 68 0.86 4.12 -1.73
C ALA A 68 0.47 5.61 -1.61
N THR A 69 0.35 6.31 -2.74
CA THR A 69 0.03 7.75 -2.80
C THR A 69 -1.42 8.06 -3.15
N SER A 70 -2.25 7.04 -3.40
CA SER A 70 -3.68 7.21 -3.72
C SER A 70 -4.60 6.45 -2.77
N LEU A 71 -4.10 5.44 -2.05
CA LEU A 71 -4.92 4.59 -1.20
C LEU A 71 -5.21 5.27 0.15
N ASN A 72 -6.49 5.38 0.47
CA ASN A 72 -6.93 5.96 1.73
C ASN A 72 -6.85 4.96 2.88
N HIS A 73 -6.37 5.41 4.03
CA HIS A 73 -6.23 4.57 5.22
C HIS A 73 -7.29 4.88 6.28
N THR A 74 -7.68 3.87 7.06
CA THR A 74 -8.58 4.05 8.20
C THR A 74 -7.80 4.61 9.40
N PRO A 75 -8.47 5.31 10.33
CA PRO A 75 -7.80 5.88 11.49
C PRO A 75 -7.26 4.80 12.42
N GLU A 76 -7.88 3.62 12.43
CA GLU A 76 -7.40 2.44 13.14
C GLU A 76 -6.04 1.99 12.60
N THR A 77 -5.90 1.85 11.27
CA THR A 77 -4.62 1.48 10.64
C THR A 77 -3.54 2.52 10.90
N VAL A 78 -3.86 3.81 10.84
CA VAL A 78 -2.88 4.87 11.16
C VAL A 78 -2.49 4.85 12.64
N SER A 79 -3.43 4.54 13.53
CA SER A 79 -3.14 4.39 14.96
C SER A 79 -2.21 3.20 15.24
N GLU A 80 -2.36 2.08 14.54
CA GLU A 80 -1.43 0.95 14.61
C GLU A 80 -0.04 1.37 14.09
N LEU A 81 0.03 2.07 12.95
CA LEU A 81 1.29 2.53 12.35
C LEU A 81 2.06 3.50 13.26
N ARG A 82 1.35 4.26 14.09
CA ARG A 82 1.93 5.16 15.10
C ARG A 82 2.71 4.45 16.19
N GLU A 83 2.38 3.18 16.47
CA GLU A 83 3.08 2.38 17.48
C GLU A 83 4.48 1.97 17.01
N TYR A 84 4.74 2.02 15.69
CA TYR A 84 6.06 1.77 15.13
C TYR A 84 6.90 3.03 15.10
N ASP A 85 8.15 2.91 15.57
CA ASP A 85 9.15 3.96 15.53
C ASP A 85 9.78 4.11 14.14
N MET A 86 10.19 5.34 13.82
CA MET A 86 11.01 5.64 12.64
C MET A 86 12.51 5.51 12.90
N THR A 87 12.92 5.43 14.17
CA THR A 87 14.34 5.28 14.55
C THR A 87 14.81 3.84 14.52
N THR A 88 13.88 2.89 14.55
CA THR A 88 14.17 1.46 14.52
C THR A 88 14.25 1.03 13.07
N GLU A 89 15.40 0.51 12.65
CA GLU A 89 15.58 0.01 11.29
C GLU A 89 15.21 -1.47 11.20
N LYS A 90 14.38 -1.81 10.21
CA LYS A 90 14.02 -3.17 9.81
C LYS A 90 14.36 -3.29 8.32
N TYR A 91 15.21 -4.26 7.97
CA TYR A 91 15.75 -4.41 6.61
C TYR A 91 16.50 -3.18 6.05
N GLY A 92 17.00 -2.29 6.92
CA GLY A 92 17.69 -1.06 6.51
C GLY A 92 16.75 0.13 6.26
N LEU A 93 15.45 -0.04 6.55
CA LEU A 93 14.40 0.98 6.39
C LEU A 93 13.71 1.22 7.74
N PRO A 94 13.05 2.36 7.96
CA PRO A 94 12.30 2.59 9.20
C PRO A 94 11.23 1.52 9.41
N ALA A 95 11.09 1.02 10.64
CA ALA A 95 10.16 -0.04 10.97
C ALA A 95 8.72 0.32 10.58
N ARG A 96 8.31 1.58 10.81
CA ARG A 96 7.02 2.09 10.36
C ARG A 96 6.81 1.98 8.84
N THR A 97 7.85 2.26 8.06
CA THR A 97 7.80 2.16 6.59
C THR A 97 7.60 0.72 6.16
N VAL A 98 8.32 -0.22 6.77
CA VAL A 98 8.19 -1.66 6.48
C VAL A 98 6.79 -2.17 6.83
N GLU A 99 6.25 -1.78 7.99
CA GLU A 99 4.91 -2.20 8.40
C GLU A 99 3.81 -1.56 7.53
N PHE A 100 4.02 -0.34 7.05
CA PHE A 100 3.14 0.28 6.06
C PHE A 100 3.16 -0.49 4.73
N ALA A 101 4.35 -0.85 4.24
CA ALA A 101 4.52 -1.64 3.02
C ALA A 101 3.84 -3.02 3.13
N ASP A 102 4.02 -3.71 4.26
CA ASP A 102 3.37 -5.00 4.53
C ASP A 102 1.83 -4.87 4.50
N ARG A 103 1.30 -3.79 5.11
CA ARG A 103 -0.14 -3.46 5.05
C ARG A 103 -0.62 -3.20 3.63
N LEU A 104 0.17 -2.48 2.83
CA LEU A 104 -0.15 -2.16 1.45
C LEU A 104 -0.27 -3.45 0.62
N VAL A 105 0.67 -4.37 0.80
CA VAL A 105 0.67 -5.69 0.16
C VAL A 105 -0.56 -6.50 0.57
N ASP A 106 -0.90 -6.56 1.86
CA ASP A 106 -2.10 -7.28 2.33
C ASP A 106 -3.40 -6.69 1.74
N ILE A 107 -3.49 -5.38 1.55
CA ILE A 107 -4.62 -4.73 0.88
C ILE A 107 -4.67 -5.09 -0.61
N LEU A 108 -3.53 -5.06 -1.31
CA LEU A 108 -3.42 -5.44 -2.71
C LEU A 108 -3.82 -6.90 -2.93
N GLU A 109 -3.32 -7.81 -2.09
CA GLU A 109 -3.71 -9.23 -2.14
C GLU A 109 -5.22 -9.43 -1.89
N ARG A 110 -5.83 -8.64 -1.01
CA ARG A 110 -7.29 -8.68 -0.79
C ARG A 110 -8.06 -8.15 -1.99
N GLN A 111 -7.64 -7.04 -2.61
CA GLN A 111 -8.25 -6.53 -3.85
C GLN A 111 -8.18 -7.57 -4.98
N GLY A 112 -7.08 -8.30 -5.09
CA GLY A 112 -6.94 -9.44 -6.00
C GLY A 112 -7.95 -10.58 -5.76
N ARG A 113 -8.38 -10.77 -4.52
CA ARG A 113 -9.39 -11.79 -4.16
C ARG A 113 -10.83 -11.25 -4.26
N GLU A 114 -11.02 -9.95 -4.06
CA GLU A 114 -12.34 -9.31 -4.02
C GLU A 114 -12.90 -8.92 -5.41
N GLY A 115 -12.14 -9.12 -6.50
CA GLY A 115 -12.65 -9.09 -7.89
C GLY A 115 -13.79 -10.09 -8.19
N GLU A 116 -14.19 -10.91 -7.20
CA GLU A 116 -15.34 -11.81 -7.22
C GLU A 116 -16.73 -11.12 -7.09
N LYS A 117 -16.81 -9.79 -6.90
CA LYS A 117 -18.09 -9.10 -6.70
C LYS A 117 -18.23 -7.90 -7.64
N GLU A 118 -18.82 -8.11 -8.82
CA GLU A 118 -20.04 -7.43 -9.32
C GLU A 118 -20.54 -8.04 -10.64
#